data_AF-A0A8X7SCU6-F1
#
_entry.id   AF-A0A8X7SCU6-F1
#
_cell.length_a   1.000
_cell.length_b   1.000
_cell.length_c   1.000
_cell.angle_alpha   90.00
_cell.angle_beta   90.00
_cell.angle_gamma   90.00
#
_symmetry.space_group_name_H-M   'P 1'
#
loop_
_entity.id
_entity.type
_entity.pdbx_description
1 polymer ?
#
loop_
_entity_poly.entity_id
_entity_poly.type
_entity_poly.pdbx_seq_one_letter_code
_entity_poly.pdbx_strand_id
1 'polypeptide(L)'
;MRLYITLTLPYETTIYTIRNPIILYRYFSNPQMDHKPPRCLYTKYIIPVIYFLSISHTNAYFITSCKQTPYPNVCAHHMSNSPLETLDDQTDGFTFHDLVVSSTMDQAVHLHRLVSKVKRRRSIHRHAKSALLDCLELYEDTIDQLNHSRSSYGLDSSAHDRQTSLSAAIANQDTCKNGFKDFNLTSSYSKYFPIHVHRNLTKSISNSLAVSKAAAEAVAEKHRATAFTKFNKQGSSSRGGRRLMSSDDQFPSWIPLSDRKLLEDSTTTAKPDLVVAKDGSGHYTSIQQAINAAAKLPRRNKRLVIYVKAGVYRENVEIKKSIKNVMVVGDGINSTVVTGSRNVKDGTTTFRSATFAVSGSGFMARDITFENTAGPEKHQAVALRSGSDFAVFYGCSFKGYQDTLYLHSRRQFLRNCNVYGTVDFVFGDATAILQNCNIYARKPMSGQKNTVTAQSRKDPNENTGFVIQSSTVSTAAETYLGRPWKQYSRTVFMKCSLGEMVKPAGWLPWSGDFALRTLYYGEYGNTGAGASVSGRVKWPGYHVLKTATEAGKFTVENFLDGNYWITAAGIPVNAGL
;
A
#
# COMPACT_ATOMS: atom_id res chain seq x y z
N MET A 1 34.74 43.61 -15.35
CA MET A 1 34.30 44.68 -14.44
C MET A 1 33.00 44.20 -13.77
N ARG A 2 33.02 43.84 -12.49
CA ARG A 2 31.81 43.44 -11.74
C ARG A 2 31.20 44.70 -11.15
N LEU A 3 29.98 45.05 -11.54
CA LEU A 3 29.24 46.13 -10.89
C LEU A 3 28.58 45.57 -9.62
N TYR A 4 28.90 46.15 -8.47
CA TYR A 4 28.21 45.88 -7.21
C TYR A 4 27.25 47.05 -6.96
N ILE A 5 25.96 46.77 -6.86
CA ILE A 5 24.96 47.77 -6.46
C ILE A 5 24.50 47.38 -5.07
N THR A 6 24.78 48.25 -4.10
CA THR A 6 24.28 48.13 -2.72
C THR A 6 22.99 48.92 -2.63
N LEU A 7 21.87 48.24 -2.39
CA LEU A 7 20.58 48.87 -2.11
C LEU A 7 20.33 48.79 -0.61
N THR A 8 20.23 49.95 0.03
CA THR A 8 19.90 50.09 1.45
C THR A 8 18.43 50.48 1.57
N LEU A 9 17.61 49.59 2.14
CA LEU A 9 16.28 49.91 2.68
C LEU A 9 16.36 49.90 4.21
N PRO A 10 15.51 50.67 4.91
CA PRO A 10 15.55 50.71 6.36
C PRO A 10 15.05 49.35 6.86
N TYR A 11 15.92 48.63 7.56
CA TYR A 11 15.78 47.25 8.05
C TYR A 11 16.15 46.16 7.01
N GLU A 12 17.35 45.61 7.21
CA GLU A 12 18.04 44.49 6.53
C GLU A 12 18.87 44.80 5.27
N THR A 13 20.17 44.52 5.38
CA THR A 13 21.17 44.62 4.31
C THR A 13 21.34 43.26 3.64
N THR A 14 20.89 43.10 2.39
CA THR A 14 21.13 41.88 1.58
C THR A 14 21.92 42.23 0.33
N ILE A 15 23.05 41.54 0.09
CA ILE A 15 23.93 41.74 -1.07
C ILE A 15 23.50 40.79 -2.20
N TYR A 16 23.09 41.32 -3.35
CA TYR A 16 22.80 40.52 -4.54
C TYR A 16 23.97 40.53 -5.53
N THR A 17 24.29 39.36 -6.11
CA THR A 17 25.30 39.22 -7.17
C THR A 17 24.60 38.86 -8.48
N ILE A 18 24.62 39.75 -9.48
CA ILE A 18 24.02 39.51 -10.80
C ILE A 18 25.10 38.96 -11.75
N ARG A 19 24.86 37.80 -12.38
CA ARG A 19 25.70 37.22 -13.44
C ARG A 19 25.00 37.35 -14.81
N ASN A 20 25.10 38.53 -15.42
CA ASN A 20 25.14 38.78 -16.89
C ASN A 20 24.89 40.28 -17.18
N PRO A 21 25.87 41.05 -17.70
CA PRO A 21 25.71 42.48 -17.93
C PRO A 21 25.57 42.78 -19.42
N ILE A 22 24.38 42.65 -19.99
CA ILE A 22 24.05 43.26 -21.29
C ILE A 22 22.63 43.77 -21.17
N ILE A 23 22.38 44.97 -21.68
CA ILE A 23 21.16 45.79 -21.57
C ILE A 23 21.21 46.75 -20.37
N LEU A 24 22.04 47.78 -20.46
CA LEU A 24 21.81 49.12 -19.89
C LEU A 24 22.99 50.04 -20.25
N TYR A 25 23.16 50.32 -21.54
CA TYR A 25 24.05 51.40 -22.00
C TYR A 25 23.48 51.97 -23.30
N ARG A 26 22.61 52.97 -23.16
CA ARG A 26 22.28 54.01 -24.15
C ARG A 26 21.03 54.73 -23.70
N TYR A 27 21.15 55.60 -22.72
CA TYR A 27 20.25 56.72 -22.46
C TYR A 27 20.93 57.45 -21.33
N PHE A 28 21.58 58.58 -21.63
CA PHE A 28 22.02 59.67 -20.75
C PHE A 28 23.32 60.25 -21.30
N SER A 29 23.18 60.95 -22.42
CA SER A 29 24.15 61.91 -22.92
C SER A 29 23.39 63.02 -23.65
N ASN A 30 22.75 63.93 -22.91
CA ASN A 30 22.83 65.38 -23.12
C ASN A 30 22.01 66.16 -22.05
N PRO A 31 22.46 67.36 -21.63
CA PRO A 31 21.85 68.16 -20.58
C PRO A 31 20.96 69.29 -21.12
N GLN A 32 19.99 69.74 -20.31
CA GLN A 32 19.30 71.05 -20.26
C GLN A 32 17.77 70.96 -20.25
N MET A 33 17.17 71.34 -19.12
CA MET A 33 16.14 72.39 -18.96
C MET A 33 15.23 72.15 -17.75
N ASP A 34 14.93 73.27 -17.11
CA ASP A 34 14.22 73.49 -15.85
C ASP A 34 12.68 73.37 -15.91
N HIS A 35 12.11 73.26 -14.70
CA HIS A 35 10.76 73.64 -14.25
C HIS A 35 9.51 72.73 -14.41
N LYS A 36 9.09 72.22 -13.24
CA LYS A 36 7.74 71.90 -12.68
C LYS A 36 6.86 70.78 -13.30
N PRO A 37 6.07 70.05 -12.46
CA PRO A 37 5.43 68.76 -12.78
C PRO A 37 3.97 68.92 -13.27
N PRO A 38 3.37 67.96 -14.01
CA PRO A 38 2.60 66.90 -13.32
C PRO A 38 2.45 65.52 -14.04
N ARG A 39 2.21 64.50 -13.20
CA ARG A 39 1.35 63.29 -13.39
C ARG A 39 1.64 62.23 -14.46
N CYS A 40 1.76 61.00 -13.93
CA CYS A 40 1.28 59.72 -14.47
C CYS A 40 2.02 59.05 -15.64
N LEU A 41 3.12 58.36 -15.31
CA LEU A 41 3.57 57.15 -16.04
C LEU A 41 3.99 56.06 -15.03
N TYR A 42 3.06 55.66 -14.16
CA TYR A 42 3.23 54.55 -13.21
C TYR A 42 2.32 53.37 -13.60
N THR A 43 2.46 52.82 -14.81
CA THR A 43 1.64 51.66 -15.22
C THR A 43 2.27 50.71 -16.24
N LYS A 44 3.59 50.71 -16.44
CA LYS A 44 4.23 49.74 -17.35
C LYS A 44 5.43 48.94 -16.83
N TYR A 45 5.87 49.14 -15.58
CA TYR A 45 7.04 48.43 -15.05
C TYR A 45 6.85 47.75 -13.68
N ILE A 46 5.68 47.85 -13.05
CA ILE A 46 5.41 47.17 -11.76
C ILE A 46 4.86 45.75 -11.96
N ILE A 47 4.22 45.46 -13.10
CA ILE A 47 3.64 44.14 -13.38
C ILE A 47 4.71 43.04 -13.59
N PRO A 48 5.86 43.25 -14.29
CA PRO A 48 6.86 42.19 -14.47
C PRO A 48 7.67 41.91 -13.19
N VAL A 49 7.87 42.91 -12.34
CA VAL A 49 8.65 42.78 -11.09
C VAL A 49 7.84 42.05 -10.01
N ILE A 50 6.53 42.29 -9.93
CA ILE A 50 5.64 41.53 -9.05
C ILE A 50 5.54 40.07 -9.52
N TYR A 51 5.49 39.81 -10.84
CA TYR A 51 5.51 38.44 -11.38
C TYR A 51 6.83 37.72 -11.09
N PHE A 52 7.98 38.38 -11.21
CA PHE A 52 9.27 37.77 -10.88
C PHE A 52 9.46 37.54 -9.36
N LEU A 53 8.97 38.45 -8.52
CA LEU A 53 9.02 38.29 -7.06
C LEU A 53 8.08 37.19 -6.56
N SER A 54 6.88 37.03 -7.15
CA SER A 54 5.94 35.96 -6.80
C SER A 54 6.45 34.56 -7.21
N ILE A 55 7.10 34.43 -8.38
CA ILE A 55 7.73 33.18 -8.82
C ILE A 55 8.95 32.81 -7.95
N SER A 56 9.68 33.80 -7.43
CA SER A 56 10.83 33.58 -6.54
C SER A 56 10.39 33.13 -5.14
N HIS A 57 9.30 33.70 -4.62
CA HIS A 57 8.78 33.39 -3.27
C HIS A 57 8.16 31.98 -3.19
N THR A 58 7.42 31.56 -4.22
CA THR A 58 6.79 30.23 -4.30
C THR A 58 7.83 29.11 -4.35
N ASN A 59 8.89 29.27 -5.15
CA ASN A 59 10.01 28.33 -5.21
C ASN A 59 10.75 28.19 -3.86
N ALA A 60 10.94 29.29 -3.12
CA ALA A 60 11.60 29.27 -1.82
C ALA A 60 10.78 28.51 -0.74
N TYR A 61 9.45 28.63 -0.78
CA TYR A 61 8.55 27.95 0.15
C TYR A 61 8.58 26.41 -0.02
N PHE A 62 8.53 25.92 -1.25
CA PHE A 62 8.57 24.47 -1.52
C PHE A 62 9.92 23.84 -1.16
N ILE A 63 11.03 24.53 -1.44
CA ILE A 63 12.38 24.08 -1.06
C ILE A 63 12.50 23.96 0.47
N THR A 64 11.88 24.87 1.23
CA THR A 64 11.86 24.80 2.70
C THR A 64 11.05 23.59 3.19
N SER A 65 9.90 23.30 2.58
CA SER A 65 9.07 22.14 2.92
C SER A 65 9.77 20.80 2.60
N CYS A 66 10.58 20.74 1.54
CA CYS A 66 11.36 19.55 1.19
C CYS A 66 12.41 19.15 2.24
N LYS A 67 12.88 20.08 3.10
CA LYS A 67 13.88 19.79 4.13
C LYS A 67 13.41 18.77 5.17
N GLN A 68 12.10 18.61 5.35
CA GLN A 68 11.49 17.69 6.31
C GLN A 68 11.27 16.28 5.74
N THR A 69 11.58 16.06 4.46
CA THR A 69 11.40 14.76 3.80
C THR A 69 12.61 13.83 4.01
N PRO A 70 12.45 12.49 3.93
CA PRO A 70 13.57 11.55 4.06
C PRO A 70 14.67 11.74 3.00
N TYR A 71 14.31 12.27 1.83
CA TYR A 71 15.24 12.56 0.74
C TYR A 71 15.09 14.02 0.23
N PRO A 72 15.59 15.02 0.99
CA PRO A 72 15.38 16.44 0.67
C PRO A 72 15.92 16.85 -0.70
N ASN A 73 17.09 16.32 -1.09
CA ASN A 73 17.71 16.64 -2.37
C ASN A 73 16.88 16.15 -3.56
N VAL A 74 16.22 15.00 -3.43
CA VAL A 74 15.33 14.47 -4.47
C VAL A 74 14.06 15.30 -4.54
N CYS A 75 13.48 15.65 -3.39
CA CYS A 75 12.32 16.54 -3.33
C CYS A 75 12.63 17.89 -4.00
N ALA A 76 13.69 18.58 -3.56
CA ALA A 76 14.05 19.91 -4.06
C ALA A 76 14.36 19.90 -5.56
N HIS A 77 15.13 18.93 -6.05
CA HIS A 77 15.48 18.81 -7.47
C HIS A 77 14.24 18.73 -8.38
N HIS A 78 13.26 17.94 -7.97
CA HIS A 78 12.05 17.74 -8.75
C HIS A 78 11.04 18.89 -8.61
N MET A 79 10.99 19.55 -7.45
CA MET A 79 10.18 20.76 -7.26
C MET A 79 10.71 21.96 -8.07
N SER A 80 12.04 22.11 -8.19
CA SER A 80 12.64 23.20 -8.99
C SER A 80 12.50 23.03 -10.51
N ASN A 81 12.30 21.79 -10.98
CA ASN A 81 12.19 21.46 -12.41
C ASN A 81 10.73 21.21 -12.86
N SER A 82 9.75 21.35 -11.96
CA SER A 82 8.34 21.19 -12.32
C SER A 82 7.90 22.44 -13.10
N PRO A 83 7.42 22.32 -14.35
CA PRO A 83 7.00 23.48 -15.14
C PRO A 83 5.86 24.20 -14.41
N LEU A 84 6.10 25.46 -14.00
CA LEU A 84 5.06 26.34 -13.47
C LEU A 84 4.03 26.73 -14.54
N GLU A 85 4.27 26.43 -15.83
CA GLU A 85 3.43 26.82 -16.96
C GLU A 85 2.07 26.11 -17.03
N THR A 86 1.82 25.07 -16.22
CA THR A 86 0.46 24.50 -16.06
C THR A 86 -0.29 25.03 -14.83
N LEU A 87 0.24 26.04 -14.15
CA LEU A 87 -0.39 26.68 -12.98
C LEU A 87 -1.08 28.00 -13.32
N ASP A 88 -1.22 28.35 -14.60
CA ASP A 88 -1.89 29.57 -15.01
C ASP A 88 -3.42 29.41 -14.98
N ASP A 89 -4.05 30.32 -14.23
CA ASP A 89 -5.46 30.69 -14.17
C ASP A 89 -6.49 29.82 -13.41
N GLN A 90 -6.05 29.01 -12.43
CA GLN A 90 -6.91 28.48 -11.35
C GLN A 90 -6.15 28.34 -10.02
N THR A 91 -5.55 29.42 -9.52
CA THR A 91 -4.95 29.43 -8.17
C THR A 91 -6.03 29.43 -7.09
N ASP A 92 -6.58 28.25 -6.84
CA ASP A 92 -7.20 27.81 -5.57
C ASP A 92 -7.25 26.26 -5.59
N GLY A 93 -6.31 25.56 -4.91
CA GLY A 93 -6.59 24.16 -4.53
C GLY A 93 -5.48 23.10 -4.48
N PHE A 94 -4.24 23.34 -4.91
CA PHE A 94 -3.18 22.31 -4.81
C PHE A 94 -2.27 22.50 -3.59
N THR A 95 -2.21 21.49 -2.72
CA THR A 95 -1.33 21.48 -1.53
C THR A 95 0.10 21.07 -1.89
N PHE A 96 1.08 21.35 -1.01
CA PHE A 96 2.46 20.85 -1.19
C PHE A 96 2.51 19.32 -1.38
N HIS A 97 1.63 18.60 -0.68
CA HIS A 97 1.44 17.17 -0.87
C HIS A 97 1.11 16.82 -2.33
N ASP A 98 0.14 17.50 -2.94
CA ASP A 98 -0.31 17.19 -4.30
C ASP A 98 0.78 17.45 -5.35
N LEU A 99 1.61 18.48 -5.14
CA LEU A 99 2.75 18.78 -6.01
C LEU A 99 3.83 17.69 -5.93
N VAL A 100 4.19 17.26 -4.72
CA VAL A 100 5.17 16.18 -4.50
C VAL A 100 4.67 14.86 -5.10
N VAL A 101 3.39 14.54 -4.93
CA VAL A 101 2.77 13.36 -5.54
C VAL A 101 2.72 13.46 -7.06
N SER A 102 2.34 14.61 -7.63
CA SER A 102 2.30 14.81 -9.08
C SER A 102 3.67 14.61 -9.73
N SER A 103 4.71 15.22 -9.13
CA SER A 103 6.08 15.06 -9.61
C SER A 103 6.60 13.61 -9.50
N THR A 104 6.15 12.89 -8.47
CA THR A 104 6.44 11.45 -8.32
C THR A 104 5.73 10.62 -9.39
N MET A 105 4.49 10.99 -9.74
CA MET A 105 3.72 10.34 -10.80
C MET A 105 4.38 10.51 -12.17
N ASP A 106 4.92 11.69 -12.49
CA ASP A 106 5.64 11.92 -13.75
C ASP A 106 6.85 10.99 -13.90
N GLN A 107 7.57 10.73 -12.81
CA GLN A 107 8.66 9.74 -12.80
C GLN A 107 8.16 8.31 -13.02
N ALA A 108 7.02 7.94 -12.41
CA ALA A 108 6.41 6.63 -12.63
C ALA A 108 5.95 6.44 -14.09
N VAL A 109 5.36 7.47 -14.69
CA VAL A 109 4.99 7.49 -16.12
C VAL A 109 6.23 7.36 -17.01
N HIS A 110 7.31 8.06 -16.69
CA HIS A 110 8.57 7.95 -17.42
C HIS A 110 9.13 6.52 -17.37
N LEU A 111 9.16 5.90 -16.18
CA LEU A 111 9.60 4.51 -16.00
C LEU A 111 8.73 3.51 -16.75
N HIS A 112 7.40 3.64 -16.66
CA HIS A 112 6.47 2.80 -17.41
C HIS A 112 6.76 2.86 -18.93
N ARG A 113 6.97 4.07 -19.48
CA ARG A 113 7.35 4.27 -20.90
C ARG A 113 8.69 3.61 -21.23
N LEU A 114 9.68 3.71 -20.35
CA LEU A 114 10.99 3.07 -20.53
C LEU A 114 10.86 1.55 -20.59
N VAL A 115 10.16 0.94 -19.64
CA VAL A 115 9.92 -0.51 -19.60
C VAL A 115 9.18 -0.98 -20.85
N SER A 116 8.18 -0.22 -21.29
CA SER A 116 7.42 -0.53 -22.51
C SER A 116 8.31 -0.56 -23.75
N LYS A 117 9.26 0.38 -23.86
CA LYS A 117 10.27 0.39 -24.93
C LYS A 117 11.25 -0.78 -24.81
N VAL A 118 11.76 -1.06 -23.60
CA VAL A 118 12.71 -2.16 -23.37
C VAL A 118 12.08 -3.50 -23.74
N LYS A 119 10.87 -3.80 -23.24
CA LYS A 119 10.15 -5.07 -23.50
C LYS A 119 10.02 -5.41 -24.99
N ARG A 120 9.96 -4.42 -25.88
CA ARG A 120 9.81 -4.61 -27.34
C ARG A 120 11.11 -5.05 -28.03
N ARG A 121 12.26 -5.01 -27.36
CA ARG A 121 13.54 -5.45 -27.94
C ARG A 121 13.54 -6.97 -28.16
N ARG A 122 14.01 -7.41 -29.33
CA ARG A 122 14.02 -8.84 -29.72
C ARG A 122 15.02 -9.70 -28.91
N SER A 123 16.10 -9.10 -28.40
CA SER A 123 17.22 -9.80 -27.75
C SER A 123 17.12 -9.91 -26.21
N ILE A 124 15.92 -9.91 -25.64
CA ILE A 124 15.73 -10.00 -24.18
C ILE A 124 15.56 -11.46 -23.76
N HIS A 125 16.34 -11.86 -22.75
CA HIS A 125 16.23 -13.17 -22.11
C HIS A 125 14.79 -13.44 -21.63
N ARG A 126 14.28 -14.67 -21.83
CA ARG A 126 12.86 -15.00 -21.57
C ARG A 126 12.39 -14.65 -20.14
N HIS A 127 13.23 -14.94 -19.13
CA HIS A 127 12.91 -14.65 -17.73
C HIS A 127 12.93 -13.14 -17.43
N ALA A 128 13.85 -12.39 -18.06
CA ALA A 128 13.84 -10.94 -17.97
C ALA A 128 12.58 -10.35 -18.62
N LYS A 129 12.11 -10.92 -19.74
CA LYS A 129 10.86 -10.52 -20.38
C LYS A 129 9.65 -10.76 -19.47
N SER A 130 9.63 -11.87 -18.73
CA SER A 130 8.61 -12.13 -17.70
C SER A 130 8.64 -11.08 -16.60
N ALA A 131 9.80 -10.77 -16.04
CA ALA A 131 9.93 -9.73 -15.01
C ALA A 131 9.53 -8.33 -15.52
N LEU A 132 9.85 -8.00 -16.78
CA LEU A 132 9.42 -6.74 -17.41
C LEU A 132 7.90 -6.66 -17.59
N LEU A 133 7.21 -7.79 -17.80
CA LEU A 133 5.75 -7.82 -17.83
C LEU A 133 5.15 -7.47 -16.47
N ASP A 134 5.73 -7.98 -15.40
CA ASP A 134 5.32 -7.66 -14.03
C ASP A 134 5.53 -6.17 -13.77
N CYS A 135 6.71 -5.64 -14.11
CA CYS A 135 7.00 -4.23 -13.96
C CYS A 135 6.00 -3.33 -14.69
N LEU A 136 5.57 -3.66 -15.91
CA LEU A 136 4.57 -2.85 -16.61
C LEU A 136 3.26 -2.75 -15.84
N GLU A 137 2.74 -3.89 -15.40
CA GLU A 137 1.51 -3.95 -14.61
C GLU A 137 1.64 -3.18 -13.29
N LEU A 138 2.77 -3.36 -12.60
CA LEU A 138 3.05 -2.74 -11.30
C LEU A 138 3.30 -1.22 -11.41
N TYR A 139 3.94 -0.75 -12.48
CA TYR A 139 4.10 0.69 -12.74
C TYR A 139 2.78 1.34 -13.13
N GLU A 140 1.93 0.66 -13.90
CA GLU A 140 0.58 1.14 -14.21
C GLU A 140 -0.26 1.26 -12.93
N ASP A 141 -0.22 0.26 -12.04
CA ASP A 141 -0.87 0.34 -10.72
C ASP A 141 -0.26 1.45 -9.84
N THR A 142 1.06 1.62 -9.86
CA THR A 142 1.75 2.72 -9.14
C THR A 142 1.22 4.10 -9.55
N ILE A 143 1.02 4.33 -10.85
CA ILE A 143 0.48 5.60 -11.36
C ILE A 143 -0.94 5.82 -10.83
N ASP A 144 -1.79 4.78 -10.85
CA ASP A 144 -3.15 4.87 -10.33
C ASP A 144 -3.16 5.17 -8.82
N GLN A 145 -2.28 4.54 -8.05
CA GLN A 145 -2.16 4.76 -6.61
C GLN A 145 -1.69 6.18 -6.29
N LEU A 146 -0.71 6.70 -7.03
CA LEU A 146 -0.25 8.09 -6.88
C LEU A 146 -1.39 9.05 -7.20
N ASN A 147 -2.14 8.81 -8.27
CA ASN A 147 -3.29 9.64 -8.60
C ASN A 147 -4.39 9.60 -7.52
N HIS A 148 -4.70 8.41 -6.99
CA HIS A 148 -5.68 8.24 -5.91
C HIS A 148 -5.26 8.94 -4.61
N SER A 149 -3.96 9.06 -4.36
CA SER A 149 -3.47 9.75 -3.16
C SER A 149 -3.62 11.27 -3.21
N ARG A 150 -3.91 11.89 -4.37
CA ARG A 150 -4.05 13.36 -4.50
C ARG A 150 -5.38 13.87 -3.93
N SER A 151 -5.35 15.08 -3.38
CA SER A 151 -6.54 15.75 -2.80
C SER A 151 -7.65 16.00 -3.83
N SER A 152 -7.29 16.21 -5.11
CA SER A 152 -8.24 16.50 -6.20
C SER A 152 -9.00 15.29 -6.74
N TYR A 153 -8.75 14.07 -6.23
CA TYR A 153 -9.41 12.83 -6.70
C TYR A 153 -10.85 12.63 -6.16
N GLY A 154 -11.50 13.71 -5.67
CA GLY A 154 -12.84 13.69 -5.09
C GLY A 154 -12.82 13.90 -3.57
N LEU A 155 -13.83 14.61 -3.05
CA LEU A 155 -14.07 14.83 -1.62
C LEU A 155 -14.01 13.48 -0.86
N ASP A 156 -13.34 13.48 0.31
CA ASP A 156 -13.26 12.39 1.31
C ASP A 156 -12.26 11.23 1.13
N SER A 157 -11.12 11.37 0.44
CA SER A 157 -10.01 10.40 0.70
C SER A 157 -9.43 10.65 2.10
N SER A 158 -9.57 9.67 3.00
CA SER A 158 -9.00 9.80 4.34
C SER A 158 -7.48 9.85 4.25
N ALA A 159 -6.84 10.45 5.26
CA ALA A 159 -5.38 10.44 5.31
C ALA A 159 -4.80 9.02 5.34
N HIS A 160 -5.56 8.07 5.89
CA HIS A 160 -5.22 6.66 5.88
C HIS A 160 -5.29 6.03 4.48
N ASP A 161 -6.27 6.41 3.66
CA ASP A 161 -6.38 5.95 2.26
C ASP A 161 -5.20 6.44 1.41
N ARG A 162 -4.81 7.70 1.58
CA ARG A 162 -3.62 8.26 0.91
C ARG A 162 -2.36 7.49 1.30
N GLN A 163 -2.17 7.23 2.60
CA GLN A 163 -1.02 6.47 3.08
C GLN A 163 -1.02 5.03 2.54
N THR A 164 -2.18 4.37 2.49
CA THR A 164 -2.35 3.02 1.96
C THR A 164 -1.97 2.96 0.47
N SER A 165 -2.42 3.95 -0.31
CA SER A 165 -2.14 4.03 -1.75
C SER A 165 -0.64 4.22 -2.01
N LEU A 166 -0.01 5.15 -1.29
CA LEU A 166 1.43 5.40 -1.41
C LEU A 166 2.27 4.21 -0.94
N SER A 167 1.82 3.46 0.08
CA SER A 167 2.49 2.22 0.52
C SER A 167 2.39 1.13 -0.55
N ALA A 168 1.22 0.98 -1.19
CA ALA A 168 1.05 0.05 -2.31
C ALA A 168 1.97 0.41 -3.51
N ALA A 169 2.20 1.69 -3.78
CA ALA A 169 3.15 2.14 -4.78
C ALA A 169 4.61 1.71 -4.46
N ILE A 170 5.03 1.73 -3.19
CA ILE A 170 6.34 1.19 -2.79
C ILE A 170 6.42 -0.33 -2.98
N ALA A 171 5.38 -1.06 -2.55
CA ALA A 171 5.31 -2.51 -2.73
C ALA A 171 5.47 -2.89 -4.21
N ASN A 172 4.79 -2.18 -5.11
CA ASN A 172 4.89 -2.37 -6.56
C ASN A 172 6.33 -2.23 -7.09
N GLN A 173 7.08 -1.23 -6.61
CA GLN A 173 8.48 -1.03 -6.99
C GLN A 173 9.35 -2.21 -6.56
N ASP A 174 9.15 -2.71 -5.35
CA ASP A 174 9.94 -3.81 -4.82
C ASP A 174 9.61 -5.13 -5.52
N THR A 175 8.33 -5.40 -5.79
CA THR A 175 7.88 -6.58 -6.55
C THR A 175 8.45 -6.60 -7.97
N CYS A 176 8.44 -5.47 -8.68
CA CYS A 176 9.07 -5.36 -10.01
C CYS A 176 10.56 -5.74 -9.95
N LYS A 177 11.30 -5.26 -8.95
CA LYS A 177 12.71 -5.62 -8.74
C LYS A 177 12.88 -7.11 -8.38
N ASN A 178 11.98 -7.66 -7.55
CA ASN A 178 12.07 -9.06 -7.12
C ASN A 178 11.85 -10.03 -8.28
N GLY A 179 11.01 -9.71 -9.27
CA GLY A 179 10.86 -10.55 -10.47
C GLY A 179 12.17 -10.78 -11.24
N PHE A 180 13.13 -9.86 -11.17
CA PHE A 180 14.49 -10.11 -11.71
C PHE A 180 15.35 -10.93 -10.77
N LYS A 181 15.20 -10.78 -9.46
CA LYS A 181 15.94 -11.55 -8.45
C LYS A 181 15.54 -13.02 -8.44
N ASP A 182 14.26 -13.32 -8.67
CA ASP A 182 13.73 -14.69 -8.78
C ASP A 182 14.54 -15.55 -9.77
N PHE A 183 15.17 -14.90 -10.76
CA PHE A 183 15.98 -15.56 -11.80
C PHE A 183 17.47 -15.19 -11.77
N ASN A 184 17.97 -14.59 -10.67
CA ASN A 184 19.35 -14.09 -10.55
C ASN A 184 19.75 -13.06 -11.62
N LEU A 185 18.80 -12.25 -12.12
CA LEU A 185 19.00 -11.26 -13.19
C LEU A 185 19.16 -9.83 -12.66
N THR A 186 19.72 -9.65 -11.46
CA THR A 186 19.92 -8.33 -10.84
C THR A 186 20.80 -7.40 -11.70
N SER A 187 21.78 -7.95 -12.42
CA SER A 187 22.61 -7.18 -13.37
C SER A 187 21.81 -6.67 -14.57
N SER A 188 20.89 -7.50 -15.09
CA SER A 188 19.99 -7.11 -16.18
C SER A 188 19.02 -6.01 -15.74
N TYR A 189 18.51 -6.08 -14.51
CA TYR A 189 17.72 -5.00 -13.93
C TYR A 189 18.47 -3.67 -13.95
N SER A 190 19.71 -3.63 -13.45
CA SER A 190 20.53 -2.41 -13.46
C SER A 190 20.84 -1.89 -14.88
N LYS A 191 20.92 -2.78 -15.87
CA LYS A 191 21.11 -2.42 -17.29
C LYS A 191 19.86 -1.79 -17.91
N TYR A 192 18.67 -2.29 -17.58
CA TYR A 192 17.41 -1.79 -18.15
C TYR A 192 16.88 -0.56 -17.41
N PHE A 193 17.21 -0.43 -16.13
CA PHE A 193 16.79 0.64 -15.26
C PHE A 193 18.02 1.39 -14.73
N PRO A 194 18.47 2.47 -15.40
CA PRO A 194 19.57 3.28 -14.90
C PRO A 194 19.36 3.62 -13.43
N ILE A 195 20.40 3.46 -12.62
CA ILE A 195 20.32 3.54 -11.15
C ILE A 195 19.64 4.83 -10.69
N HIS A 196 19.93 5.94 -11.37
CA HIS A 196 19.33 7.24 -11.07
C HIS A 196 17.81 7.22 -11.23
N VAL A 197 17.26 6.58 -12.26
CA VAL A 197 15.82 6.67 -12.57
C VAL A 197 14.97 5.89 -11.56
N HIS A 198 15.26 4.60 -11.33
CA HIS A 198 14.43 3.79 -10.43
C HIS A 198 14.65 4.11 -8.93
N ARG A 199 15.88 4.47 -8.55
CA ARG A 199 16.19 4.89 -7.18
C ARG A 199 15.53 6.23 -6.88
N ASN A 200 15.44 7.14 -7.85
CA ASN A 200 14.75 8.41 -7.67
C ASN A 200 13.25 8.18 -7.47
N LEU A 201 12.59 7.30 -8.25
CA LEU A 201 11.17 7.01 -8.01
C LEU A 201 10.91 6.46 -6.60
N THR A 202 11.67 5.46 -6.14
CA THR A 202 11.48 4.92 -4.78
C THR A 202 11.67 6.00 -3.71
N LYS A 203 12.67 6.87 -3.87
CA LYS A 203 12.91 8.00 -2.96
C LYS A 203 11.81 9.06 -3.04
N SER A 204 11.27 9.32 -4.22
CA SER A 204 10.17 10.26 -4.44
C SER A 204 8.87 9.76 -3.81
N ILE A 205 8.54 8.46 -3.95
CA ILE A 205 7.39 7.86 -3.24
C ILE A 205 7.60 7.95 -1.72
N SER A 206 8.81 7.70 -1.21
CA SER A 206 9.14 7.88 0.21
C SER A 206 8.94 9.32 0.70
N ASN A 207 9.34 10.31 -0.10
CA ASN A 207 9.04 11.71 0.20
C ASN A 207 7.53 11.97 0.23
N SER A 208 6.77 11.47 -0.75
CA SER A 208 5.30 11.56 -0.76
C SER A 208 4.68 10.94 0.50
N LEU A 209 5.15 9.75 0.93
CA LEU A 209 4.67 9.09 2.16
C LEU A 209 4.91 9.93 3.40
N ALA A 210 6.11 10.50 3.54
CA ALA A 210 6.46 11.34 4.68
C ALA A 210 5.62 12.62 4.72
N VAL A 211 5.42 13.27 3.58
CA VAL A 211 4.58 14.47 3.46
C VAL A 211 3.11 14.15 3.77
N SER A 212 2.59 13.05 3.22
CA SER A 212 1.22 12.59 3.49
C SER A 212 0.99 12.31 4.97
N LYS A 213 1.94 11.62 5.61
CA LYS A 213 1.88 11.30 7.04
C LYS A 213 1.94 12.55 7.92
N ALA A 214 2.88 13.45 7.65
CA ALA A 214 3.00 14.71 8.39
C ALA A 214 1.73 15.57 8.27
N ALA A 215 1.14 15.63 7.07
CA ALA A 215 -0.13 16.32 6.85
C ALA A 215 -1.28 15.68 7.66
N ALA A 216 -1.34 14.35 7.71
CA ALA A 216 -2.32 13.61 8.50
C ALA A 216 -2.19 13.92 10.01
N GLU A 217 -0.97 13.91 10.52
CA GLU A 217 -0.66 14.17 11.93
C GLU A 217 -1.01 15.62 12.31
N ALA A 218 -0.70 16.59 11.45
CA ALA A 218 -1.06 17.99 11.68
C ALA A 218 -2.59 18.20 11.75
N VAL A 219 -3.36 17.52 10.89
CA VAL A 219 -4.83 17.55 10.93
C VAL A 219 -5.35 16.92 12.22
N ALA A 220 -4.82 15.76 12.61
CA ALA A 220 -5.20 15.08 13.85
C ALA A 220 -4.91 15.95 15.09
N GLU A 221 -3.78 16.65 15.12
CA GLU A 221 -3.42 17.57 16.21
C GLU A 221 -4.37 18.76 16.30
N LYS A 222 -4.72 19.37 15.16
CA LYS A 222 -5.72 20.45 15.11
C LYS A 222 -7.07 19.98 15.66
N HIS A 223 -7.51 18.76 15.33
CA HIS A 223 -8.74 18.19 15.88
C HIS A 223 -8.65 17.97 17.40
N ARG A 224 -7.52 17.48 17.91
CA ARG A 224 -7.28 17.33 19.37
C ARG A 224 -7.30 18.68 20.10
N ALA A 225 -6.63 19.69 19.57
CA ALA A 225 -6.61 21.04 20.13
C ALA A 225 -8.02 21.69 20.14
N THR A 226 -8.82 21.45 19.09
CA THR A 226 -10.20 21.95 19.00
C THR A 226 -11.16 21.21 19.94
N ALA A 227 -10.92 19.92 20.20
CA ALA A 227 -11.66 19.16 21.20
C ALA A 227 -11.36 19.67 22.62
N PHE A 228 -10.09 19.94 22.93
CA PHE A 228 -9.67 20.49 24.22
C PHE A 228 -10.26 21.87 24.52
N THR A 229 -10.40 22.74 23.52
CA THR A 229 -11.01 24.07 23.69
C THR A 229 -12.54 24.02 23.88
N LYS A 230 -13.23 22.99 23.38
CA LYS A 230 -14.65 22.76 23.70
C LYS A 230 -14.88 22.25 25.12
N PHE A 231 -13.97 21.44 25.66
CA PHE A 231 -14.07 20.95 27.04
C PHE A 231 -13.84 22.04 28.09
N ASN A 232 -13.03 23.06 27.81
CA ASN A 232 -12.79 24.18 28.74
C ASN A 232 -13.87 25.28 28.73
N LYS A 233 -14.89 25.20 27.85
CA LYS A 233 -16.02 26.16 27.80
C LYS A 233 -17.32 25.63 28.43
N GLN A 234 -17.33 24.42 28.99
CA GLN A 234 -18.47 23.88 29.75
C GLN A 234 -18.05 23.45 31.16
N GLY A 235 -17.84 24.44 32.01
CA GLY A 235 -18.12 24.28 33.44
C GLY A 235 -19.63 24.25 33.65
N SER A 236 -20.10 23.31 34.47
CA SER A 236 -21.48 23.17 34.97
C SER A 236 -22.54 22.61 34.00
N SER A 237 -22.58 21.28 33.85
CA SER A 237 -23.75 20.44 34.18
C SER A 237 -23.48 18.99 33.74
N SER A 238 -23.28 18.10 34.71
CA SER A 238 -23.16 16.67 34.47
C SER A 238 -24.52 16.07 34.14
N ARG A 239 -24.74 15.65 32.89
CA ARG A 239 -25.60 14.51 32.58
C ARG A 239 -24.87 13.61 31.59
N GLY A 240 -24.53 12.41 32.05
CA GLY A 240 -23.96 11.35 31.23
C GLY A 240 -24.93 10.97 30.12
N GLY A 241 -24.71 11.52 28.93
CA GLY A 241 -25.40 11.12 27.72
C GLY A 241 -24.70 9.89 27.14
N ARG A 242 -25.31 8.70 27.33
CA ARG A 242 -25.09 7.59 26.39
C ARG A 242 -25.42 8.13 25.01
N ARG A 243 -24.45 8.13 24.09
CA ARG A 243 -24.76 8.31 22.66
C ARG A 243 -25.63 7.12 22.25
N LEU A 244 -26.94 7.32 22.22
CA LEU A 244 -27.82 6.47 21.42
C LEU A 244 -27.36 6.61 19.96
N MET A 245 -26.90 5.50 19.39
CA MET A 245 -26.73 5.37 17.95
C MET A 245 -28.13 5.46 17.33
N SER A 246 -28.43 6.59 16.67
CA SER A 246 -29.55 6.67 15.75
C SER A 246 -29.28 5.71 14.59
N SER A 247 -30.24 4.84 14.32
CA SER A 247 -30.06 3.55 13.63
C SER A 247 -30.10 3.60 12.10
N ASP A 248 -30.12 4.76 11.43
CA ASP A 248 -30.47 4.79 9.99
C ASP A 248 -29.42 5.33 9.00
N ASP A 249 -28.21 5.74 9.43
CA ASP A 249 -27.19 6.32 8.52
C ASP A 249 -25.78 5.67 8.57
N GLN A 250 -25.66 4.40 8.97
CA GLN A 250 -24.35 3.81 9.35
C GLN A 250 -23.69 2.89 8.31
N PHE A 251 -23.77 3.20 7.01
CA PHE A 251 -23.05 2.41 5.99
C PHE A 251 -22.55 3.24 4.79
N PRO A 252 -21.31 3.00 4.29
CA PRO A 252 -20.80 3.67 3.09
C PRO A 252 -21.68 3.43 1.85
N SER A 253 -21.86 4.46 1.03
CA SER A 253 -22.74 4.46 -0.17
C SER A 253 -22.38 3.40 -1.23
N TRP A 254 -21.17 2.83 -1.17
CA TRP A 254 -20.70 1.81 -2.10
C TRP A 254 -21.07 0.37 -1.68
N ILE A 255 -21.72 0.15 -0.53
CA ILE A 255 -22.22 -1.16 -0.09
C ILE A 255 -23.76 -1.16 -0.01
N PRO A 256 -24.45 -1.73 -1.02
CA PRO A 256 -25.90 -1.92 -0.99
C PRO A 256 -26.37 -2.79 0.18
N LEU A 257 -27.59 -2.52 0.68
CA LEU A 257 -28.26 -3.28 1.74
C LEU A 257 -28.40 -4.79 1.44
N SER A 258 -28.48 -5.18 0.16
CA SER A 258 -28.54 -6.58 -0.27
C SER A 258 -27.28 -7.38 0.04
N ASP A 259 -26.12 -6.73 0.01
CA ASP A 259 -24.82 -7.38 0.19
C ASP A 259 -24.59 -7.76 1.66
N ARG A 260 -25.31 -7.08 2.58
CA ARG A 260 -25.29 -7.33 4.03
C ARG A 260 -26.05 -8.61 4.38
N LYS A 261 -27.22 -8.82 3.76
CA LYS A 261 -28.05 -10.03 3.94
C LYS A 261 -27.41 -11.31 3.36
N LEU A 262 -26.65 -11.20 2.26
CA LEU A 262 -26.01 -12.35 1.61
C LEU A 262 -24.88 -12.98 2.45
N LEU A 263 -24.43 -12.31 3.52
CA LEU A 263 -23.32 -12.76 4.37
C LEU A 263 -23.77 -13.25 5.75
N GLU A 264 -24.92 -12.77 6.24
CA GLU A 264 -25.56 -13.22 7.50
C GLU A 264 -26.33 -14.55 7.34
N ASP A 265 -26.81 -14.87 6.14
CA ASP A 265 -27.56 -16.10 5.90
C ASP A 265 -26.62 -17.29 5.60
N SER A 266 -26.76 -18.37 6.37
CA SER A 266 -26.04 -19.64 6.14
C SER A 266 -26.64 -20.43 4.97
N THR A 267 -27.79 -19.98 4.47
CA THR A 267 -28.42 -20.45 3.25
C THR A 267 -28.33 -19.37 2.19
N THR A 268 -27.85 -19.70 0.99
CA THR A 268 -27.79 -18.81 -0.18
C THR A 268 -29.18 -18.35 -0.62
N THR A 269 -29.78 -17.37 0.09
CA THR A 269 -31.08 -16.77 -0.27
C THR A 269 -30.94 -15.63 -1.28
N ALA A 270 -29.75 -15.08 -1.47
CA ALA A 270 -29.50 -14.10 -2.52
C ALA A 270 -28.99 -14.78 -3.80
N LYS A 271 -29.76 -14.64 -4.88
CA LYS A 271 -29.51 -15.23 -6.19
C LYS A 271 -28.13 -14.78 -6.72
N PRO A 272 -27.19 -15.70 -7.01
CA PRO A 272 -25.89 -15.33 -7.55
C PRO A 272 -26.04 -14.70 -8.95
N ASP A 273 -25.19 -13.74 -9.29
CA ASP A 273 -25.20 -13.13 -10.62
C ASP A 273 -24.67 -14.12 -11.66
N LEU A 274 -23.60 -14.86 -11.31
CA LEU A 274 -23.00 -15.89 -12.15
C LEU A 274 -22.82 -17.20 -11.37
N VAL A 275 -23.04 -18.34 -12.04
CA VAL A 275 -22.81 -19.67 -11.48
C VAL A 275 -21.75 -20.38 -12.31
N VAL A 276 -20.76 -20.96 -11.64
CA VAL A 276 -19.72 -21.79 -12.23
C VAL A 276 -19.89 -23.21 -11.75
N ALA A 277 -20.00 -24.18 -12.67
CA ALA A 277 -20.15 -25.58 -12.33
C ALA A 277 -19.45 -26.47 -13.36
N LYS A 278 -18.57 -27.37 -12.91
CA LYS A 278 -17.81 -28.25 -13.83
C LYS A 278 -18.67 -29.28 -14.54
N ASP A 279 -19.81 -29.64 -13.95
CA ASP A 279 -20.80 -30.58 -14.49
C ASP A 279 -21.69 -29.99 -15.59
N GLY A 280 -21.53 -28.70 -15.91
CA GLY A 280 -22.34 -28.00 -16.91
C GLY A 280 -23.68 -27.46 -16.39
N SER A 281 -23.99 -27.62 -15.10
CA SER A 281 -25.24 -27.13 -14.49
C SER A 281 -25.25 -25.63 -14.16
N GLY A 282 -24.16 -24.91 -14.48
CA GLY A 282 -23.99 -23.48 -14.26
C GLY A 282 -23.88 -22.69 -15.56
N HIS A 283 -23.70 -21.37 -15.46
CA HIS A 283 -23.51 -20.50 -16.63
C HIS A 283 -22.14 -20.73 -17.30
N TYR A 284 -21.13 -21.10 -16.52
CA TYR A 284 -19.76 -21.35 -17.00
C TYR A 284 -19.17 -22.60 -16.35
N THR A 285 -18.18 -23.21 -17.00
CA THR A 285 -17.44 -24.37 -16.47
C THR A 285 -16.07 -24.00 -15.88
N SER A 286 -15.60 -22.77 -16.12
CA SER A 286 -14.36 -22.19 -15.57
C SER A 286 -14.64 -20.88 -14.83
N ILE A 287 -13.89 -20.66 -13.75
CA ILE A 287 -13.96 -19.43 -12.96
C ILE A 287 -13.45 -18.24 -13.78
N GLN A 288 -12.35 -18.39 -14.52
CA GLN A 288 -11.84 -17.32 -15.36
C GLN A 288 -12.84 -16.89 -16.45
N GLN A 289 -13.63 -17.82 -17.00
CA GLN A 289 -14.69 -17.47 -17.95
C GLN A 289 -15.76 -16.60 -17.31
N ALA A 290 -16.20 -16.94 -16.09
CA ALA A 290 -17.15 -16.12 -15.34
C ALA A 290 -16.59 -14.72 -15.02
N ILE A 291 -15.32 -14.63 -14.64
CA ILE A 291 -14.64 -13.34 -14.42
C ILE A 291 -14.57 -12.51 -15.71
N ASN A 292 -14.24 -13.12 -16.84
CA ASN A 292 -14.19 -12.44 -18.14
C ASN A 292 -15.58 -11.94 -18.57
N ALA A 293 -16.64 -12.67 -18.23
CA ALA A 293 -18.02 -12.24 -18.48
C ALA A 293 -18.43 -11.10 -17.54
N ALA A 294 -18.11 -11.22 -16.24
CA ALA A 294 -18.34 -10.18 -15.24
C ALA A 294 -17.69 -8.85 -15.63
N ALA A 295 -16.53 -8.88 -16.27
CA ALA A 295 -15.84 -7.69 -16.76
C ALA A 295 -16.63 -6.89 -17.82
N LYS A 296 -17.57 -7.54 -18.53
CA LYS A 296 -18.39 -6.94 -19.60
C LYS A 296 -19.74 -6.42 -19.11
N LEU A 297 -20.15 -6.76 -17.89
CA LEU A 297 -21.44 -6.35 -17.35
C LEU A 297 -21.43 -4.85 -17.00
N PRO A 298 -22.56 -4.13 -17.16
CA PRO A 298 -22.67 -2.73 -16.78
C PRO A 298 -22.38 -2.56 -15.28
N ARG A 299 -21.40 -1.72 -14.94
CA ARG A 299 -21.02 -1.47 -13.54
C ARG A 299 -21.96 -0.44 -12.92
N ARG A 300 -22.80 -0.87 -11.98
CA ARG A 300 -23.69 -0.01 -11.20
C ARG A 300 -23.26 0.11 -9.73
N ASN A 301 -21.96 0.06 -9.44
CA ASN A 301 -21.38 0.00 -8.08
C ASN A 301 -21.87 -1.16 -7.17
N LYS A 302 -22.77 -2.01 -7.65
CA LYS A 302 -23.25 -3.21 -6.95
C LYS A 302 -22.17 -4.31 -6.95
N ARG A 303 -22.10 -5.08 -5.85
CA ARG A 303 -21.29 -6.31 -5.79
C ARG A 303 -21.79 -7.34 -6.80
N LEU A 304 -20.84 -7.96 -7.49
CA LEU A 304 -21.08 -9.06 -8.40
C LEU A 304 -20.71 -10.38 -7.71
N VAL A 305 -21.67 -11.28 -7.60
CA VAL A 305 -21.53 -12.55 -6.88
C VAL A 305 -21.37 -13.69 -7.88
N ILE A 306 -20.24 -14.37 -7.80
CA ILE A 306 -19.93 -15.59 -8.55
C ILE A 306 -19.99 -16.77 -7.59
N TYR A 307 -20.98 -17.62 -7.76
CA TYR A 307 -21.09 -18.87 -7.03
C TYR A 307 -20.40 -19.99 -7.79
N VAL A 308 -19.50 -20.70 -7.11
CA VAL A 308 -18.65 -21.75 -7.68
C VAL A 308 -18.99 -23.06 -6.99
N LYS A 309 -19.70 -23.93 -7.71
CA LYS A 309 -20.13 -25.23 -7.18
C LYS A 309 -18.94 -26.12 -6.81
N ALA A 310 -19.22 -27.19 -6.07
CA ALA A 310 -18.25 -28.19 -5.68
C ALA A 310 -17.48 -28.76 -6.89
N GLY A 311 -16.18 -28.92 -6.71
CA GLY A 311 -15.28 -29.42 -7.74
C GLY A 311 -13.85 -28.91 -7.58
N VAL A 312 -12.93 -29.57 -8.30
CA VAL A 312 -11.52 -29.17 -8.38
C VAL A 312 -11.28 -28.45 -9.70
N TYR A 313 -11.12 -27.13 -9.65
CA TYR A 313 -10.89 -26.23 -10.77
C TYR A 313 -9.40 -26.07 -11.01
N ARG A 314 -8.87 -26.74 -12.04
CA ARG A 314 -7.44 -26.69 -12.44
C ARG A 314 -7.20 -25.53 -13.38
N GLU A 315 -7.10 -24.33 -12.84
CA GLU A 315 -6.92 -23.09 -13.61
C GLU A 315 -6.14 -22.05 -12.79
N ASN A 316 -5.45 -21.14 -13.49
CA ASN A 316 -4.91 -19.93 -12.88
C ASN A 316 -5.89 -18.78 -13.16
N VAL A 317 -6.42 -18.16 -12.11
CA VAL A 317 -7.43 -17.09 -12.19
C VAL A 317 -6.80 -15.73 -11.89
N GLU A 318 -7.14 -14.72 -12.68
CA GLU A 318 -6.72 -13.34 -12.49
C GLU A 318 -7.92 -12.38 -12.54
N ILE A 319 -8.13 -11.64 -11.45
CA ILE A 319 -9.08 -10.54 -11.35
C ILE A 319 -8.31 -9.22 -11.38
N LYS A 320 -8.34 -8.56 -12.54
CA LYS A 320 -7.62 -7.31 -12.79
C LYS A 320 -8.23 -6.12 -12.03
N LYS A 321 -7.43 -5.07 -11.82
CA LYS A 321 -7.84 -3.83 -11.12
C LYS A 321 -9.12 -3.16 -11.64
N SER A 322 -9.42 -3.34 -12.93
CA SER A 322 -10.61 -2.79 -13.57
C SER A 322 -11.91 -3.49 -13.13
N ILE A 323 -11.82 -4.70 -12.57
CA ILE A 323 -12.96 -5.51 -12.13
C ILE A 323 -13.08 -5.42 -10.61
N LYS A 324 -13.91 -4.50 -10.13
CA LYS A 324 -14.11 -4.20 -8.70
C LYS A 324 -15.35 -4.88 -8.13
N ASN A 325 -15.43 -4.98 -6.80
CA ASN A 325 -16.58 -5.46 -6.03
C ASN A 325 -17.05 -6.87 -6.44
N VAL A 326 -16.10 -7.79 -6.66
CA VAL A 326 -16.41 -9.20 -6.97
C VAL A 326 -16.39 -10.03 -5.71
N MET A 327 -17.42 -10.86 -5.52
CA MET A 327 -17.46 -11.89 -4.48
C MET A 327 -17.47 -13.27 -5.12
N VAL A 328 -16.59 -14.15 -4.66
CA VAL A 328 -16.53 -15.55 -5.06
C VAL A 328 -16.95 -16.42 -3.87
N VAL A 329 -17.98 -17.26 -4.06
CA VAL A 329 -18.53 -18.13 -3.01
C VAL A 329 -18.44 -19.57 -3.47
N GLY A 330 -17.80 -20.44 -2.68
CA GLY A 330 -17.76 -21.88 -2.91
C GLY A 330 -18.88 -22.64 -2.20
N ASP A 331 -19.02 -23.93 -2.49
CA ASP A 331 -19.91 -24.87 -1.78
C ASP A 331 -19.38 -25.33 -0.41
N GLY A 332 -18.23 -24.81 0.00
CA GLY A 332 -17.55 -25.24 1.20
C GLY A 332 -16.04 -25.32 0.98
N ILE A 333 -15.31 -25.01 2.05
CA ILE A 333 -13.84 -25.01 2.07
C ILE A 333 -13.22 -26.33 1.57
N ASN A 334 -13.88 -27.48 1.77
CA ASN A 334 -13.41 -28.79 1.31
C ASN A 334 -14.05 -29.27 0.00
N SER A 335 -15.05 -28.55 -0.51
CA SER A 335 -15.86 -28.95 -1.66
C SER A 335 -15.43 -28.22 -2.93
N THR A 336 -15.11 -26.93 -2.83
CA THR A 336 -14.69 -26.09 -3.96
C THR A 336 -13.20 -25.76 -3.84
N VAL A 337 -12.40 -26.23 -4.79
CA VAL A 337 -10.93 -26.08 -4.79
C VAL A 337 -10.47 -25.47 -6.11
N VAL A 338 -9.75 -24.35 -6.06
CA VAL A 338 -9.01 -23.80 -7.21
C VAL A 338 -7.54 -24.15 -7.05
N THR A 339 -6.96 -24.86 -8.02
CA THR A 339 -5.62 -25.44 -7.91
C THR A 339 -4.75 -25.18 -9.14
N GLY A 340 -3.47 -24.94 -8.88
CA GLY A 340 -2.42 -24.67 -9.88
C GLY A 340 -1.06 -25.17 -9.39
N SER A 341 -0.01 -24.99 -10.19
CA SER A 341 1.35 -25.49 -9.88
C SER A 341 2.48 -24.61 -10.42
N ARG A 342 2.19 -23.36 -10.80
CA ARG A 342 3.23 -22.42 -11.24
C ARG A 342 4.18 -22.11 -10.09
N ASN A 343 5.47 -21.98 -10.40
CA ASN A 343 6.54 -21.80 -9.43
C ASN A 343 7.76 -21.11 -10.04
N VAL A 344 8.67 -20.63 -9.18
CA VAL A 344 9.89 -19.94 -9.61
C VAL A 344 10.88 -20.84 -10.33
N LYS A 345 11.10 -22.06 -9.81
CA LYS A 345 12.07 -23.00 -10.38
C LYS A 345 11.78 -23.34 -11.85
N ASP A 346 10.51 -23.44 -12.22
CA ASP A 346 10.08 -23.78 -13.57
C ASP A 346 9.91 -22.54 -14.49
N GLY A 347 10.22 -21.33 -14.00
CA GLY A 347 10.39 -20.13 -14.82
C GLY A 347 9.28 -19.07 -14.73
N THR A 348 8.39 -19.14 -13.74
CA THR A 348 7.43 -18.05 -13.45
C THR A 348 7.97 -17.15 -12.34
N THR A 349 7.68 -15.85 -12.34
CA THR A 349 8.04 -15.01 -11.18
C THR A 349 7.18 -15.38 -9.99
N THR A 350 7.64 -15.07 -8.77
CA THR A 350 6.84 -15.24 -7.55
C THR A 350 5.49 -14.56 -7.70
N PHE A 351 5.46 -13.34 -8.26
CA PHE A 351 4.24 -12.57 -8.51
C PHE A 351 3.23 -13.27 -9.44
N ARG A 352 3.70 -13.92 -10.52
CA ARG A 352 2.85 -14.63 -11.49
C ARG A 352 2.64 -16.12 -11.20
N SER A 353 3.28 -16.64 -10.15
CA SER A 353 3.10 -18.03 -9.72
C SER A 353 1.73 -18.29 -9.07
N ALA A 354 1.02 -17.24 -8.68
CA ALA A 354 -0.29 -17.31 -8.02
C ALA A 354 -1.29 -18.19 -8.79
N THR A 355 -1.88 -19.18 -8.12
CA THR A 355 -3.06 -19.90 -8.62
C THR A 355 -4.24 -18.93 -8.77
N PHE A 356 -4.46 -18.09 -7.77
CA PHE A 356 -5.52 -17.08 -7.80
C PHE A 356 -4.94 -15.69 -7.47
N ALA A 357 -5.08 -14.74 -8.39
CA ALA A 357 -4.57 -13.39 -8.25
C ALA A 357 -5.71 -12.36 -8.30
N VAL A 358 -5.74 -11.45 -7.33
CA VAL A 358 -6.76 -10.39 -7.27
C VAL A 358 -6.15 -9.01 -7.03
N SER A 359 -6.53 -8.06 -7.88
CA SER A 359 -6.09 -6.66 -7.82
C SER A 359 -7.26 -5.65 -7.79
N GLY A 360 -8.48 -6.07 -8.15
CA GLY A 360 -9.68 -5.23 -8.08
C GLY A 360 -10.15 -5.00 -6.65
N SER A 361 -10.44 -3.76 -6.27
CA SER A 361 -10.87 -3.38 -4.91
C SER A 361 -12.22 -3.98 -4.52
N GLY A 362 -12.43 -4.19 -3.21
CA GLY A 362 -13.67 -4.72 -2.65
C GLY A 362 -13.89 -6.20 -2.95
N PHE A 363 -12.81 -6.96 -3.17
CA PHE A 363 -12.90 -8.39 -3.44
C PHE A 363 -13.30 -9.16 -2.19
N MET A 364 -14.17 -10.16 -2.36
CA MET A 364 -14.52 -11.08 -1.30
C MET A 364 -14.41 -12.53 -1.76
N ALA A 365 -13.94 -13.40 -0.87
CA ALA A 365 -14.00 -14.85 -1.06
C ALA A 365 -14.59 -15.52 0.17
N ARG A 366 -15.45 -16.51 -0.06
CA ARG A 366 -16.09 -17.29 0.99
C ARG A 366 -16.11 -18.78 0.66
N ASP A 367 -15.85 -19.61 1.67
CA ASP A 367 -16.09 -21.06 1.64
C ASP A 367 -15.42 -21.77 0.44
N ILE A 368 -14.16 -21.44 0.17
CA ILE A 368 -13.38 -21.94 -0.99
C ILE A 368 -11.91 -22.18 -0.63
N THR A 369 -11.27 -23.18 -1.26
CA THR A 369 -9.82 -23.44 -1.14
C THR A 369 -9.07 -22.90 -2.36
N PHE A 370 -7.97 -22.18 -2.11
CA PHE A 370 -6.95 -21.80 -3.09
C PHE A 370 -5.68 -22.61 -2.83
N GLU A 371 -5.16 -23.30 -3.86
CA GLU A 371 -4.07 -24.25 -3.71
C GLU A 371 -2.99 -24.08 -4.77
N ASN A 372 -1.73 -24.19 -4.36
CA ASN A 372 -0.60 -24.41 -5.25
C ASN A 372 0.08 -25.76 -4.90
N THR A 373 0.12 -26.66 -5.88
CA THR A 373 0.57 -28.04 -5.75
C THR A 373 2.01 -28.26 -6.20
N ALA A 374 2.79 -27.20 -6.45
CA ALA A 374 4.15 -27.30 -6.97
C ALA A 374 5.09 -28.15 -6.08
N GLY A 375 4.91 -28.12 -4.76
CA GLY A 375 5.79 -28.82 -3.82
C GLY A 375 6.96 -27.97 -3.31
N PRO A 376 7.59 -28.35 -2.18
CA PRO A 376 8.65 -27.54 -1.57
C PRO A 376 9.94 -27.50 -2.40
N GLU A 377 10.21 -28.51 -3.23
CA GLU A 377 11.36 -28.61 -4.14
C GLU A 377 11.32 -27.64 -5.30
N LYS A 378 10.18 -26.96 -5.50
CA LYS A 378 9.93 -25.94 -6.52
C LYS A 378 10.12 -24.51 -6.03
N HIS A 379 10.49 -24.34 -4.75
CA HIS A 379 10.67 -23.05 -4.11
C HIS A 379 9.39 -22.21 -4.13
N GLN A 380 9.45 -20.90 -4.40
CA GLN A 380 8.31 -19.99 -4.32
C GLN A 380 7.18 -20.41 -5.26
N ALA A 381 5.99 -20.65 -4.70
CA ALA A 381 4.81 -21.09 -5.43
C ALA A 381 3.52 -20.61 -4.74
N VAL A 382 2.97 -19.51 -5.24
CA VAL A 382 1.86 -18.81 -4.57
C VAL A 382 0.53 -19.49 -4.83
N ALA A 383 -0.27 -19.72 -3.78
CA ALA A 383 -1.64 -20.20 -3.90
C ALA A 383 -2.61 -19.04 -4.15
N LEU A 384 -2.52 -17.97 -3.34
CA LEU A 384 -3.28 -16.74 -3.56
C LEU A 384 -2.41 -15.51 -3.42
N ARG A 385 -2.54 -14.58 -4.37
CA ARG A 385 -2.00 -13.22 -4.30
C ARG A 385 -3.13 -12.20 -4.25
N SER A 386 -3.10 -11.32 -3.26
CA SER A 386 -4.06 -10.22 -3.15
C SER A 386 -3.34 -8.87 -3.07
N GLY A 387 -3.64 -8.00 -4.02
CA GLY A 387 -3.37 -6.55 -3.99
C GLY A 387 -4.66 -5.72 -4.01
N SER A 388 -5.77 -6.34 -3.61
CA SER A 388 -7.08 -5.70 -3.53
C SER A 388 -7.18 -4.89 -2.24
N ASP A 389 -7.68 -3.66 -2.34
CA ASP A 389 -8.05 -2.88 -1.15
C ASP A 389 -9.42 -3.30 -0.66
N PHE A 390 -9.64 -3.27 0.65
CA PHE A 390 -10.85 -3.75 1.30
C PHE A 390 -11.17 -5.22 0.96
N ALA A 391 -10.12 -6.05 0.82
CA ALA A 391 -10.29 -7.46 0.51
C ALA A 391 -10.74 -8.23 1.76
N VAL A 392 -11.74 -9.11 1.61
CA VAL A 392 -12.19 -9.99 2.69
C VAL A 392 -12.13 -11.47 2.29
N PHE A 393 -11.58 -12.30 3.17
CA PHE A 393 -11.59 -13.75 3.02
C PHE A 393 -12.24 -14.37 4.26
N TYR A 394 -13.31 -15.14 4.08
CA TYR A 394 -14.05 -15.77 5.16
C TYR A 394 -14.19 -17.27 4.93
N GLY A 395 -13.81 -18.11 5.91
CA GLY A 395 -13.94 -19.56 5.76
C GLY A 395 -13.12 -20.13 4.59
N CYS A 396 -12.04 -19.45 4.19
CA CYS A 396 -11.21 -19.86 3.05
C CYS A 396 -10.02 -20.72 3.51
N SER A 397 -9.50 -21.56 2.61
CA SER A 397 -8.22 -22.24 2.82
C SER A 397 -7.18 -21.80 1.80
N PHE A 398 -5.94 -21.61 2.24
CA PHE A 398 -4.78 -21.32 1.40
C PHE A 398 -3.74 -22.43 1.60
N LYS A 399 -3.47 -23.21 0.54
CA LYS A 399 -2.64 -24.41 0.63
C LYS A 399 -1.42 -24.31 -0.28
N GLY A 400 -0.23 -24.43 0.30
CA GLY A 400 1.03 -24.47 -0.44
C GLY A 400 2.18 -24.96 0.42
N TYR A 401 3.40 -24.59 0.01
CA TYR A 401 4.64 -24.80 0.75
C TYR A 401 5.33 -23.45 0.98
N GLN A 402 6.30 -23.09 0.14
CA GLN A 402 6.98 -21.80 0.22
C GLN A 402 6.12 -20.71 -0.46
N ASP A 403 6.00 -19.54 0.18
CA ASP A 403 5.30 -18.36 -0.35
C ASP A 403 3.80 -18.60 -0.65
N THR A 404 3.09 -19.31 0.24
CA THR A 404 1.70 -19.73 -0.01
C THR A 404 0.71 -18.57 -0.20
N LEU A 405 0.70 -17.60 0.71
CA LEU A 405 -0.25 -16.50 0.75
C LEU A 405 0.48 -15.17 0.60
N TYR A 406 0.36 -14.58 -0.59
CA TYR A 406 0.98 -13.30 -0.92
C TYR A 406 -0.01 -12.14 -0.67
N LEU A 407 0.03 -11.60 0.55
CA LEU A 407 -0.67 -10.38 0.92
C LEU A 407 0.13 -9.17 0.41
N HIS A 408 0.03 -8.95 -0.90
CA HIS A 408 0.94 -8.09 -1.66
C HIS A 408 0.90 -6.63 -1.19
N SER A 409 -0.28 -6.01 -1.12
CA SER A 409 -0.45 -4.60 -0.78
C SER A 409 -1.90 -4.27 -0.34
N ARG A 410 -2.10 -3.05 0.20
CA ARG A 410 -3.40 -2.49 0.61
C ARG A 410 -4.08 -3.23 1.79
N ARG A 411 -5.32 -2.87 2.13
CA ARG A 411 -6.01 -3.39 3.34
C ARG A 411 -6.73 -4.70 3.09
N GLN A 412 -6.50 -5.67 3.97
CA GLN A 412 -7.03 -7.03 3.83
C GLN A 412 -7.44 -7.63 5.17
N PHE A 413 -8.58 -8.30 5.21
CA PHE A 413 -9.09 -8.97 6.40
C PHE A 413 -9.37 -10.44 6.10
N LEU A 414 -8.79 -11.33 6.91
CA LEU A 414 -8.97 -12.76 6.80
C LEU A 414 -9.57 -13.28 8.11
N ARG A 415 -10.72 -13.94 8.03
CA ARG A 415 -11.46 -14.43 9.20
C ARG A 415 -11.79 -15.91 9.04
N ASN A 416 -11.60 -16.70 10.09
CA ASN A 416 -11.92 -18.14 10.10
C ASN A 416 -11.25 -18.90 8.95
N CYS A 417 -10.04 -18.51 8.56
CA CYS A 417 -9.32 -19.11 7.44
C CYS A 417 -8.28 -20.14 7.89
N ASN A 418 -7.94 -21.06 6.99
CA ASN A 418 -6.84 -22.01 7.17
C ASN A 418 -5.67 -21.65 6.25
N VAL A 419 -4.46 -21.49 6.78
CA VAL A 419 -3.25 -21.20 6.00
C VAL A 419 -2.23 -22.31 6.22
N TYR A 420 -1.74 -22.94 5.14
CA TYR A 420 -0.77 -24.03 5.22
C TYR A 420 0.50 -23.69 4.46
N GLY A 421 1.67 -23.85 5.07
CA GLY A 421 2.94 -23.65 4.36
C GLY A 421 4.18 -23.97 5.17
N THR A 422 5.35 -23.53 4.67
CA THR A 422 6.67 -23.85 5.23
C THR A 422 7.53 -22.59 5.40
N VAL A 423 8.22 -22.16 4.35
CA VAL A 423 9.06 -20.96 4.33
C VAL A 423 8.21 -19.76 3.88
N ASP A 424 8.22 -18.69 4.66
CA ASP A 424 7.65 -17.38 4.33
C ASP A 424 6.19 -17.44 3.83
N PHE A 425 5.39 -18.33 4.41
CA PHE A 425 4.13 -18.72 3.77
C PHE A 425 3.00 -17.71 3.93
N VAL A 426 3.18 -16.67 4.75
CA VAL A 426 2.41 -15.41 4.73
C VAL A 426 3.37 -14.24 4.51
N PHE A 427 3.36 -13.62 3.34
CA PHE A 427 4.36 -12.63 2.97
C PHE A 427 3.79 -11.48 2.15
N GLY A 428 4.56 -10.38 2.06
CA GLY A 428 4.20 -9.16 1.33
C GLY A 428 4.10 -7.92 2.22
N ASP A 429 3.46 -6.88 1.69
CA ASP A 429 3.42 -5.53 2.28
C ASP A 429 1.99 -4.98 2.42
N ALA A 430 0.99 -5.85 2.54
CA ALA A 430 -0.36 -5.43 2.88
C ALA A 430 -0.44 -4.87 4.31
N THR A 431 -1.50 -4.12 4.57
CA THR A 431 -2.03 -3.89 5.91
C THR A 431 -3.07 -4.98 6.15
N ALA A 432 -2.70 -6.03 6.87
CA ALA A 432 -3.54 -7.23 6.95
C ALA A 432 -3.73 -7.75 8.37
N ILE A 433 -4.95 -8.22 8.65
CA ILE A 433 -5.29 -8.93 9.89
C ILE A 433 -5.82 -10.32 9.55
N LEU A 434 -5.19 -11.34 10.16
CA LEU A 434 -5.69 -12.71 10.19
C LEU A 434 -6.31 -12.93 11.57
N GLN A 435 -7.63 -13.00 11.63
CA GLN A 435 -8.38 -13.10 12.88
C GLN A 435 -9.08 -14.46 12.99
N ASN A 436 -8.91 -15.14 14.12
CA ASN A 436 -9.49 -16.47 14.34
C ASN A 436 -9.17 -17.47 13.22
N CYS A 437 -7.92 -17.44 12.74
CA CYS A 437 -7.44 -18.32 11.68
C CYS A 437 -6.66 -19.50 12.29
N ASN A 438 -6.58 -20.59 11.53
CA ASN A 438 -5.64 -21.68 11.82
C ASN A 438 -4.47 -21.61 10.85
N ILE A 439 -3.26 -21.56 11.41
CA ILE A 439 -2.01 -21.40 10.68
C ILE A 439 -1.20 -22.68 10.90
N TYR A 440 -1.05 -23.47 9.84
CA TYR A 440 -0.43 -24.79 9.87
C TYR A 440 0.96 -24.75 9.22
N ALA A 441 2.00 -24.74 10.06
CA ALA A 441 3.36 -24.91 9.60
C ALA A 441 3.63 -26.39 9.32
N ARG A 442 3.83 -26.73 8.04
CA ARG A 442 4.02 -28.10 7.53
C ARG A 442 5.46 -28.56 7.68
N LYS A 443 5.73 -29.84 7.45
CA LYS A 443 7.09 -30.35 7.34
C LYS A 443 7.80 -29.73 6.11
N PRO A 444 8.93 -29.02 6.28
CA PRO A 444 9.70 -28.48 5.16
C PRO A 444 10.66 -29.53 4.57
N MET A 445 11.43 -29.15 3.55
CA MET A 445 12.57 -29.95 3.12
C MET A 445 13.66 -30.00 4.22
N SER A 446 14.53 -31.01 4.15
CA SER A 446 15.68 -31.10 5.03
C SER A 446 16.53 -29.81 4.96
N GLY A 447 16.92 -29.27 6.12
CA GLY A 447 17.73 -28.06 6.24
C GLY A 447 16.98 -26.73 6.07
N GLN A 448 15.72 -26.74 5.64
CA GLN A 448 14.90 -25.52 5.59
C GLN A 448 14.34 -25.18 6.98
N LYS A 449 14.13 -23.88 7.23
CA LYS A 449 13.53 -23.35 8.45
C LYS A 449 12.16 -22.78 8.12
N ASN A 450 11.13 -23.24 8.81
CA ASN A 450 9.81 -22.65 8.65
C ASN A 450 9.75 -21.25 9.23
N THR A 451 9.05 -20.37 8.52
CA THR A 451 8.76 -19.00 8.94
C THR A 451 7.31 -18.72 8.59
N VAL A 452 6.50 -18.38 9.59
CA VAL A 452 5.09 -18.05 9.36
C VAL A 452 4.99 -16.79 8.52
N THR A 453 5.70 -15.72 8.91
CA THR A 453 5.66 -14.45 8.18
C THR A 453 6.98 -14.00 7.56
N ALA A 454 6.88 -13.30 6.43
CA ALA A 454 7.96 -12.51 5.85
C ALA A 454 7.41 -11.16 5.35
N GLN A 455 7.22 -10.24 6.30
CA GLN A 455 6.62 -8.93 6.01
C GLN A 455 7.64 -7.96 5.41
N SER A 456 7.25 -7.22 4.36
CA SER A 456 8.15 -6.43 3.52
C SER A 456 8.01 -4.91 3.57
N ARG A 457 7.62 -4.34 4.72
CA ARG A 457 7.60 -2.89 4.90
C ARG A 457 8.99 -2.31 4.75
N LYS A 458 9.14 -1.35 3.83
CA LYS A 458 10.43 -0.83 3.38
C LYS A 458 10.66 0.62 3.79
N ASP A 459 9.62 1.35 4.13
CA ASP A 459 9.66 2.73 4.57
C ASP A 459 8.90 2.89 5.92
N PRO A 460 9.47 3.61 6.90
CA PRO A 460 8.84 3.76 8.22
C PRO A 460 7.53 4.56 8.20
N ASN A 461 7.26 5.28 7.12
CA ASN A 461 6.03 6.05 6.94
C ASN A 461 4.90 5.20 6.37
N GLU A 462 5.16 3.98 5.89
CA GLU A 462 4.10 3.07 5.47
C GLU A 462 3.20 2.65 6.64
N ASN A 463 1.90 2.55 6.37
CA ASN A 463 0.91 2.07 7.33
C ASN A 463 0.73 0.54 7.30
N THR A 464 1.62 -0.19 6.62
CA THR A 464 1.52 -1.63 6.34
C THR A 464 2.05 -2.52 7.48
N GLY A 465 1.67 -3.79 7.48
CA GLY A 465 2.05 -4.73 8.53
C GLY A 465 1.07 -5.89 8.63
N PHE A 466 1.50 -6.96 9.28
CA PHE A 466 0.66 -8.13 9.55
C PHE A 466 0.31 -8.21 11.02
N VAL A 467 -0.97 -8.46 11.30
CA VAL A 467 -1.44 -8.78 12.65
C VAL A 467 -2.12 -10.13 12.61
N ILE A 468 -1.65 -11.04 13.44
CA ILE A 468 -2.26 -12.34 13.67
C ILE A 468 -2.94 -12.25 15.02
N GLN A 469 -4.27 -12.28 15.02
CA GLN A 469 -5.08 -12.04 16.21
C GLN A 469 -5.97 -13.25 16.52
N SER A 470 -6.02 -13.66 17.79
CA SER A 470 -6.93 -14.71 18.27
C SER A 470 -6.87 -15.99 17.43
N SER A 471 -5.69 -16.32 16.89
CA SER A 471 -5.48 -17.38 15.91
C SER A 471 -4.63 -18.51 16.51
N THR A 472 -4.65 -19.67 15.88
CA THR A 472 -3.87 -20.84 16.31
C THR A 472 -2.73 -21.08 15.34
N VAL A 473 -1.50 -21.16 15.85
CA VAL A 473 -0.30 -21.57 15.08
C VAL A 473 0.02 -23.01 15.43
N SER A 474 -0.39 -23.94 14.57
CA SER A 474 -0.10 -25.37 14.70
C SER A 474 1.18 -25.71 13.96
N THR A 475 2.13 -26.31 14.67
CA THR A 475 3.47 -26.59 14.15
C THR A 475 3.68 -28.09 13.99
N ALA A 476 3.90 -28.56 12.76
CA ALA A 476 4.31 -29.94 12.46
C ALA A 476 5.84 -30.10 12.32
N ALA A 477 6.59 -29.00 12.43
CA ALA A 477 8.06 -28.96 12.45
C ALA A 477 8.53 -27.68 13.17
N GLU A 478 9.83 -27.60 13.45
CA GLU A 478 10.48 -26.39 14.00
C GLU A 478 10.13 -25.15 13.18
N THR A 479 9.60 -24.12 13.85
CA THR A 479 9.01 -22.95 13.20
C THR A 479 9.38 -21.66 13.91
N TYR A 480 9.60 -20.60 13.13
CA TYR A 480 9.72 -19.23 13.62
C TYR A 480 8.45 -18.45 13.24
N LEU A 481 8.07 -17.48 14.07
CA LEU A 481 6.93 -16.59 13.84
C LEU A 481 7.13 -15.72 12.60
N GLY A 482 8.37 -15.36 12.28
CA GLY A 482 8.70 -14.69 11.03
C GLY A 482 10.14 -14.25 10.89
N ARG A 483 10.44 -13.59 9.77
CA ARG A 483 11.74 -12.96 9.46
C ARG A 483 11.61 -11.68 8.63
N PRO A 484 12.51 -10.70 8.80
CA PRO A 484 12.31 -9.36 8.23
C PRO A 484 12.74 -9.28 6.77
N TRP A 485 11.82 -9.54 5.84
CA TRP A 485 12.13 -9.45 4.41
C TRP A 485 12.61 -8.05 4.00
N LYS A 486 12.15 -6.99 4.68
CA LYS A 486 12.60 -5.60 4.49
C LYS A 486 12.89 -4.88 5.81
N GLN A 487 13.57 -3.74 5.67
CA GLN A 487 14.21 -3.01 6.76
C GLN A 487 13.26 -2.62 7.91
N TYR A 488 11.99 -2.31 7.61
CA TYR A 488 11.02 -1.86 8.61
C TYR A 488 9.92 -2.89 8.84
N SER A 489 10.22 -4.18 8.58
CA SER A 489 9.28 -5.30 8.71
C SER A 489 8.44 -5.20 9.98
N ARG A 490 7.11 -5.34 9.85
CA ARG A 490 6.19 -5.19 10.97
C ARG A 490 5.22 -6.37 11.07
N THR A 491 5.27 -7.08 12.19
CA THR A 491 4.40 -8.23 12.45
C THR A 491 4.05 -8.30 13.93
N VAL A 492 2.78 -8.54 14.25
CA VAL A 492 2.30 -8.70 15.63
C VAL A 492 1.50 -9.99 15.76
N PHE A 493 1.84 -10.82 16.75
CA PHE A 493 1.03 -11.97 17.18
C PHE A 493 0.37 -11.64 18.51
N MET A 494 -0.96 -11.58 18.54
CA MET A 494 -1.69 -11.22 19.75
C MET A 494 -2.87 -12.16 20.04
N LYS A 495 -3.00 -12.56 21.30
CA LYS A 495 -4.00 -13.52 21.79
C LYS A 495 -3.99 -14.84 21.01
N CYS A 496 -2.84 -15.25 20.47
CA CYS A 496 -2.72 -16.47 19.69
C CYS A 496 -2.39 -17.67 20.57
N SER A 497 -2.81 -18.87 20.15
CA SER A 497 -2.29 -20.14 20.67
C SER A 497 -1.10 -20.57 19.83
N LEU A 498 0.09 -20.68 20.42
CA LEU A 498 1.34 -21.00 19.73
C LEU A 498 1.78 -22.43 20.03
N GLY A 499 1.94 -23.23 18.98
CA GLY A 499 2.34 -24.64 19.05
C GLY A 499 3.73 -24.86 19.62
N GLU A 500 3.97 -26.07 20.11
CA GLU A 500 5.18 -26.44 20.87
C GLU A 500 6.50 -26.30 20.09
N MET A 501 6.47 -26.47 18.76
CA MET A 501 7.67 -26.39 17.92
C MET A 501 7.97 -24.96 17.44
N VAL A 502 7.28 -23.94 17.98
CA VAL A 502 7.74 -22.56 17.87
C VAL A 502 9.05 -22.43 18.65
N LYS A 503 10.15 -22.07 17.97
CA LYS A 503 11.46 -21.97 18.61
C LYS A 503 11.44 -20.94 19.75
N PRO A 504 12.16 -21.17 20.86
CA PRO A 504 12.23 -20.19 21.96
C PRO A 504 12.65 -18.78 21.52
N ALA A 505 13.58 -18.69 20.55
CA ALA A 505 13.99 -17.44 19.92
C ALA A 505 12.83 -16.66 19.27
N GLY A 506 11.78 -17.36 18.83
CA GLY A 506 10.56 -16.82 18.20
C GLY A 506 10.77 -16.34 16.77
N TRP A 507 11.81 -15.55 16.52
CA TRP A 507 12.03 -14.85 15.26
C TRP A 507 13.38 -15.19 14.65
N LEU A 508 13.46 -15.18 13.31
CA LEU A 508 14.66 -15.55 12.56
C LEU A 508 15.26 -14.32 11.86
N PRO A 509 16.59 -14.05 11.96
CA PRO A 509 17.22 -13.00 11.18
C PRO A 509 17.05 -13.25 9.69
N TRP A 510 16.92 -12.18 8.90
CA TRP A 510 16.97 -12.31 7.44
C TRP A 510 18.41 -12.59 6.97
N SER A 511 19.36 -11.75 7.39
CA SER A 511 20.80 -11.91 7.14
C SER A 511 21.58 -11.02 8.09
N GLY A 512 22.47 -11.60 8.89
CA GLY A 512 23.28 -10.82 9.85
C GLY A 512 22.41 -9.96 10.78
N ASP A 513 22.77 -8.68 10.91
CA ASP A 513 22.08 -7.67 11.71
C ASP A 513 21.06 -6.83 10.92
N PHE A 514 20.79 -7.19 9.67
CA PHE A 514 19.83 -6.48 8.81
C PHE A 514 18.46 -6.36 9.49
N ALA A 515 17.91 -5.14 9.49
CA ALA A 515 16.60 -4.77 10.01
C ALA A 515 16.39 -4.93 11.53
N LEU A 516 17.28 -5.58 12.29
CA LEU A 516 17.04 -5.96 13.69
C LEU A 516 16.76 -4.76 14.63
N ARG A 517 17.24 -3.56 14.24
CA ARG A 517 17.02 -2.31 14.98
C ARG A 517 15.77 -1.52 14.54
N THR A 518 15.27 -1.77 13.32
CA THR A 518 14.26 -0.94 12.65
C THR A 518 12.94 -1.66 12.40
N LEU A 519 12.93 -2.99 12.46
CA LEU A 519 11.73 -3.81 12.43
C LEU A 519 10.86 -3.55 13.68
N TYR A 520 9.60 -3.98 13.63
CA TYR A 520 8.69 -3.99 14.77
C TYR A 520 8.01 -5.36 14.87
N TYR A 521 8.51 -6.22 15.75
CA TYR A 521 7.95 -7.54 16.04
C TYR A 521 7.34 -7.57 17.43
N GLY A 522 6.02 -7.74 17.50
CA GLY A 522 5.24 -7.66 18.73
C GLY A 522 4.61 -8.98 19.13
N GLU A 523 4.61 -9.29 20.42
CA GLU A 523 3.81 -10.37 21.00
C GLU A 523 2.95 -9.84 22.16
N TYR A 524 1.67 -10.23 22.22
CA TYR A 524 0.74 -9.80 23.28
C TYR A 524 -0.22 -10.91 23.70
N GLY A 525 -0.18 -11.34 24.96
CA GLY A 525 -1.18 -12.26 25.53
C GLY A 525 -1.31 -13.59 24.80
N ASN A 526 -0.22 -14.09 24.18
CA ASN A 526 -0.21 -15.40 23.53
C ASN A 526 -0.20 -16.53 24.58
N THR A 527 -0.76 -17.68 24.22
CA THR A 527 -0.86 -18.90 25.06
C THR A 527 -0.31 -20.10 24.30
N GLY A 528 -0.21 -21.26 24.96
CA GLY A 528 0.34 -22.49 24.35
C GLY A 528 1.83 -22.68 24.60
N ALA A 529 2.33 -23.88 24.32
CA ALA A 529 3.70 -24.30 24.66
C ALA A 529 4.79 -23.44 23.98
N GLY A 530 4.51 -22.88 22.79
CA GLY A 530 5.41 -22.00 22.06
C GLY A 530 5.39 -20.53 22.49
N ALA A 531 4.52 -20.14 23.43
CA ALA A 531 4.25 -18.73 23.74
C ALA A 531 5.18 -18.09 24.78
N SER A 532 6.05 -18.86 25.45
CA SER A 532 6.98 -18.29 26.42
C SER A 532 7.92 -17.27 25.75
N VAL A 533 7.88 -16.03 26.24
CA VAL A 533 8.71 -14.94 25.72
C VAL A 533 10.11 -14.86 26.36
N SER A 534 10.36 -15.65 27.40
CA SER A 534 11.62 -15.62 28.17
C SER A 534 12.87 -15.94 27.36
N GLY A 535 12.74 -16.80 26.34
CA GLY A 535 13.83 -17.22 25.44
C GLY A 535 13.93 -16.46 24.12
N ARG A 536 13.15 -15.38 23.96
CA ARG A 536 13.06 -14.64 22.70
C ARG A 536 14.35 -13.88 22.40
N VAL A 537 14.52 -13.55 21.12
CA VAL A 537 15.60 -12.70 20.64
C VAL A 537 15.65 -11.34 21.36
N LYS A 538 16.86 -10.80 21.55
CA LYS A 538 17.10 -9.51 22.22
C LYS A 538 17.24 -8.33 21.25
N TRP A 539 16.58 -8.39 20.10
CA TRP A 539 16.70 -7.36 19.07
C TRP A 539 15.99 -6.07 19.53
N PRO A 540 16.53 -4.87 19.23
CA PRO A 540 15.85 -3.62 19.60
C PRO A 540 14.46 -3.46 19.00
N GLY A 541 14.21 -4.05 17.82
CA GLY A 541 12.88 -4.06 17.18
C GLY A 541 11.91 -5.13 17.70
N TYR A 542 12.33 -6.01 18.62
CA TYR A 542 11.43 -6.98 19.24
C TYR A 542 10.79 -6.39 20.51
N HIS A 543 9.48 -6.60 20.66
CA HIS A 543 8.68 -6.01 21.73
C HIS A 543 7.71 -7.04 22.32
N VAL A 544 7.79 -7.23 23.64
CA VAL A 544 6.70 -7.81 24.42
C VAL A 544 5.75 -6.68 24.77
N LEU A 545 4.57 -6.65 24.16
CA LEU A 545 3.55 -5.64 24.44
C LEU A 545 2.94 -5.95 25.80
N LYS A 546 2.88 -4.97 26.70
CA LYS A 546 2.46 -5.21 28.10
C LYS A 546 1.05 -4.71 28.38
N THR A 547 0.58 -3.74 27.61
CA THR A 547 -0.69 -3.04 27.88
C THR A 547 -1.70 -3.25 26.77
N ALA A 548 -2.98 -3.19 27.13
CA ALA A 548 -4.08 -3.18 26.16
C ALA A 548 -4.04 -1.94 25.24
N THR A 549 -3.49 -0.82 25.71
CA THR A 549 -3.33 0.39 24.88
C THR A 549 -2.27 0.20 23.78
N GLU A 550 -1.18 -0.50 24.06
CA GLU A 550 -0.16 -0.82 23.06
C GLU A 550 -0.71 -1.80 22.02
N ALA A 551 -1.31 -2.90 22.48
CA ALA A 551 -1.86 -3.92 21.60
C ALA A 551 -3.12 -3.42 20.84
N GLY A 552 -3.89 -2.53 21.44
CA GLY A 552 -5.08 -1.91 20.87
C GLY A 552 -4.82 -1.17 19.55
N LYS A 553 -3.60 -0.70 19.32
CA LYS A 553 -3.18 -0.06 18.06
C LYS A 553 -3.21 -1.01 16.86
N PHE A 554 -3.19 -2.32 17.11
CA PHE A 554 -3.14 -3.37 16.09
C PHE A 554 -4.48 -4.08 15.89
N THR A 555 -5.56 -3.59 16.51
CA THR A 555 -6.90 -4.18 16.34
C THR A 555 -7.51 -3.80 15.01
N VAL A 556 -8.59 -4.48 14.62
CA VAL A 556 -9.32 -4.21 13.38
C VAL A 556 -9.78 -2.76 13.27
N GLU A 557 -10.30 -2.20 14.35
CA GLU A 557 -10.70 -0.80 14.43
C GLU A 557 -9.55 0.16 14.11
N ASN A 558 -8.41 0.03 14.80
CA ASN A 558 -7.34 1.02 14.73
C ASN A 558 -6.36 0.80 13.57
N PHE A 559 -6.15 -0.45 13.16
CA PHE A 559 -5.11 -0.80 12.18
C PHE A 559 -5.64 -0.86 10.75
N LEU A 560 -6.89 -1.30 10.55
CA LEU A 560 -7.52 -1.41 9.23
C LEU A 560 -8.56 -0.32 8.94
N ASP A 561 -8.87 0.54 9.93
CA ASP A 561 -10.07 1.36 9.91
C ASP A 561 -11.33 0.50 9.62
N GLY A 562 -11.34 -0.69 10.25
CA GLY A 562 -12.15 -1.83 9.82
C GLY A 562 -13.63 -1.72 10.12
N ASN A 563 -14.02 -0.86 11.06
CA ASN A 563 -15.40 -0.74 11.54
C ASN A 563 -16.37 -0.42 10.39
N TYR A 564 -15.92 0.34 9.39
CA TYR A 564 -16.78 0.82 8.31
C TYR A 564 -16.95 -0.19 7.18
N TRP A 565 -15.90 -0.94 6.81
CA TRP A 565 -15.92 -1.76 5.60
C TRP A 565 -16.01 -3.27 5.89
N ILE A 566 -15.53 -3.74 7.03
CA ILE A 566 -15.62 -5.16 7.41
C ILE A 566 -16.99 -5.48 7.99
N THR A 567 -17.52 -4.63 8.87
CA THR A 567 -18.90 -4.79 9.38
C THR A 567 -19.91 -4.72 8.23
N ALA A 568 -19.66 -3.82 7.27
CA ALA A 568 -20.48 -3.72 6.07
C ALA A 568 -20.32 -4.91 5.10
N ALA A 569 -19.24 -5.68 5.25
CA ALA A 569 -19.11 -6.97 4.61
C ALA A 569 -19.92 -8.09 5.31
N GLY A 570 -20.73 -7.80 6.33
CA GLY A 570 -21.61 -8.80 6.97
C GLY A 570 -20.88 -10.01 7.56
N ILE A 571 -19.59 -9.89 7.85
CA ILE A 571 -18.75 -10.99 8.35
C ILE A 571 -18.47 -10.76 9.84
N PRO A 572 -18.51 -11.82 10.68
CA PRO A 572 -18.18 -11.70 12.10
C PRO A 572 -16.80 -11.09 12.30
N VAL A 573 -16.74 -10.03 13.10
CA VAL A 573 -15.51 -9.28 13.37
C VAL A 573 -15.42 -8.91 14.85
N ASN A 574 -14.24 -9.14 15.43
CA ASN A 574 -13.89 -8.54 16.72
C ASN A 574 -13.12 -7.25 16.44
N ALA A 575 -13.77 -6.10 16.60
CA ALA A 575 -13.18 -4.80 16.27
C ALA A 575 -11.97 -4.44 17.17
N GLY A 576 -12.03 -4.84 18.44
CA GLY A 576 -11.04 -4.57 19.48
C GLY A 576 -10.17 -5.76 19.87
N LEU A 577 -9.64 -5.72 21.10
CA LEU A 577 -8.77 -6.76 21.67
C LEU A 577 -9.51 -7.99 22.14
#